data_AF-A0A800ILL7-F1
#
_entry.id   AF-A0A800ILL7-F1
#
_cell.length_a   1.000
_cell.length_b   1.000
_cell.length_c   1.000
_cell.angle_alpha   90.00
_cell.angle_beta   90.00
_cell.angle_gamma   90.00
#
_symmetry.space_group_name_H-M   'P 1'
#
loop_
_entity.id
_entity.type
_entity.pdbx_description
1 polymer ?
#
loop_
_entity_poly.entity_id
_entity_poly.type
_entity_poly.pdbx_seq_one_letter_code
_entity_poly.pdbx_strand_id
1 'polypeptide(L)' 'MQPTDPCLKIRQAGCATGEEAYSMAILLKEKGLLDRTNLCATDFNKQSLDVARCGIYSLNHMQTYTSHYVST' A
#
# COMPACT_ATOMS: atom_id res chain seq x y z
N MET A 1 -3.59 12.30 30.47
CA MET A 1 -3.36 11.41 29.32
C MET A 1 -3.83 12.19 28.09
N GLN A 2 -2.92 12.71 27.27
CA GLN A 2 -3.31 13.55 26.13
C GLN A 2 -3.98 12.67 25.06
N PRO A 3 -5.04 13.15 24.38
CA PRO A 3 -5.62 12.44 23.26
C PRO A 3 -4.55 12.33 22.17
N THR A 4 -4.18 11.10 21.81
CA THR A 4 -3.33 10.85 20.64
C THR A 4 -4.05 11.41 19.43
N ASP A 5 -3.41 12.29 18.66
CA ASP A 5 -3.97 12.82 17.41
C ASP A 5 -4.58 11.67 16.58
N PRO A 6 -5.79 11.85 16.00
CA PRO A 6 -6.45 10.80 15.26
C PRO A 6 -5.56 10.39 14.08
N CYS A 7 -4.98 9.20 14.19
CA CYS A 7 -4.14 8.58 13.18
C CYS A 7 -4.94 7.45 12.52
N LEU A 8 -5.07 7.51 11.19
CA LEU A 8 -5.73 6.49 10.40
C LEU A 8 -4.89 5.21 10.44
N LYS A 9 -5.49 4.07 10.78
CA LYS A 9 -4.80 2.77 10.83
C LYS A 9 -5.41 1.85 9.78
N ILE A 10 -4.62 1.49 8.77
CA ILE A 10 -5.06 0.60 7.69
C ILE A 10 -4.25 -0.69 7.77
N ARG A 11 -4.94 -1.83 7.79
CA ARG A 11 -4.32 -3.16 7.73
C ARG A 11 -4.82 -3.90 6.52
N GLN A 12 -3.90 -4.29 5.65
CA GLN A 12 -4.18 -5.14 4.50
C GLN A 12 -3.65 -6.55 4.78
N ALA A 13 -4.54 -7.53 4.79
CA ALA A 13 -4.22 -8.95 4.94
C ALA A 13 -4.22 -9.61 3.56
N GLY A 14 -3.15 -10.32 3.23
CA GLY A 14 -2.95 -10.93 1.91
C GLY A 14 -2.51 -9.92 0.85
N CYS A 15 -1.43 -9.16 1.10
CA CYS A 15 -0.98 -8.13 0.15
C CYS A 15 -0.22 -8.66 -1.08
N ALA A 16 -0.04 -9.98 -1.21
CA ALA A 16 0.73 -10.63 -2.26
C ALA A 16 2.08 -9.92 -2.48
N THR A 17 2.36 -9.42 -3.69
CA THR A 17 3.62 -8.72 -3.98
C THR A 17 3.58 -7.23 -3.67
N GLY A 18 2.55 -6.74 -2.99
CA GLY A 18 2.49 -5.40 -2.41
C GLY A 18 1.90 -4.31 -3.31
N GLU A 19 1.49 -4.62 -4.55
CA GLU A 19 1.03 -3.61 -5.51
C GLU A 19 -0.15 -2.78 -4.99
N GLU A 20 -1.14 -3.45 -4.40
CA GLU A 20 -2.32 -2.79 -3.81
C GLU A 20 -1.95 -1.92 -2.59
N ALA A 21 -0.99 -2.37 -1.77
CA ALA A 21 -0.54 -1.61 -0.61
C ALA A 21 0.20 -0.33 -1.06
N TYR A 22 0.99 -0.40 -2.13
CA TYR A 22 1.61 0.78 -2.73
C TYR A 22 0.58 1.72 -3.36
N SER A 23 -0.42 1.20 -4.07
CA SER A 23 -1.53 1.99 -4.61
C SER A 23 -2.27 2.76 -3.50
N MET A 24 -2.55 2.10 -2.37
CA MET A 24 -3.14 2.74 -1.20
C MET A 24 -2.23 3.84 -0.63
N ALA A 25 -0.93 3.58 -0.53
CA ALA A 25 0.04 4.57 -0.06
C ALA A 25 0.11 5.79 -0.99
N ILE A 26 0.07 5.58 -2.32
CA ILE A 26 0.02 6.65 -3.33
C ILE A 26 -1.23 7.49 -3.14
N LEU A 27 -2.41 6.87 -3.05
CA LEU A 27 -3.68 7.58 -2.83
C LEU A 27 -3.65 8.42 -1.55
N LEU A 28 -3.19 7.84 -0.44
CA LEU A 28 -3.06 8.54 0.83
C LEU A 28 -2.09 9.72 0.73
N LYS A 29 -1.01 9.59 -0.05
CA LYS A 29 -0.06 10.66 -0.30
C LYS A 29 -0.69 11.78 -1.12
N GLU A 30 -1.42 11.43 -2.19
CA GLU A 30 -2.15 12.40 -3.03
C GLU A 30 -3.22 13.17 -2.25
N LYS A 31 -3.82 12.54 -1.23
CA LYS A 31 -4.78 13.20 -0.32
C LYS A 31 -4.13 13.92 0.87
N GLY A 32 -2.79 13.89 1.01
CA GLY A 32 -2.08 14.51 2.14
C GLY A 32 -2.34 13.83 3.49
N LEU A 33 -2.78 12.57 3.47
CA LEU A 33 -3.14 11.79 4.65
C LEU A 33 -2.07 10.76 5.05
N LEU A 34 -1.12 10.46 4.16
CA LEU A 34 -0.10 9.43 4.40
C LEU A 34 0.70 9.69 5.69
N ASP A 35 1.09 10.94 5.96
CA ASP A 35 1.88 11.32 7.14
C ASP A 35 1.16 11.06 8.48
N ARG A 36 -0.17 10.95 8.43
CA ARG A 36 -1.03 10.66 9.60
C ARG A 36 -1.65 9.27 9.52
N THR A 37 -1.17 8.42 8.60
CA THR A 37 -1.70 7.09 8.37
C THR A 37 -0.64 6.02 8.64
N ASN A 38 -0.97 5.05 9.47
CA ASN A 38 -0.20 3.83 9.64
C ASN A 38 -0.78 2.75 8.72
N LEU A 39 -0.13 2.50 7.59
CA LEU A 39 -0.46 1.43 6.66
C LEU A 39 0.43 0.21 6.94
N CYS A 40 -0.19 -0.94 7.22
CA CYS A 40 0.50 -2.21 7.42
C CYS A 40 -0.07 -3.27 6.48
N ALA A 41 0.79 -3.85 5.66
CA ALA A 41 0.45 -4.91 4.74
C ALA A 41 1.13 -6.22 5.18
N THR A 42 0.37 -7.31 5.21
CA THR A 42 0.84 -8.63 5.65
C THR A 42 0.43 -9.69 4.65
N ASP A 43 1.26 -10.71 4.48
CA ASP A 43 0.96 -11.87 3.63
C ASP A 43 1.55 -13.13 4.28
N PHE A 44 0.97 -14.29 3.97
CA PHE A 44 1.50 -15.57 4.41
C PHE A 44 2.76 -15.98 3.64
N ASN A 45 2.83 -15.60 2.36
CA ASN A 45 3.93 -15.93 1.48
C ASN A 45 5.12 -14.97 1.71
N LYS A 46 6.18 -15.49 2.32
CA LYS A 46 7.42 -14.75 2.56
C LYS A 46 8.09 -14.26 1.26
N GLN A 47 8.05 -15.06 0.19
CA GLN A 47 8.64 -14.66 -1.09
C GLN A 47 7.90 -13.44 -1.66
N SER A 48 6.58 -13.41 -1.54
CA SER A 48 5.79 -12.25 -1.98
C SER A 48 6.08 -11.02 -1.13
N LEU A 49 6.26 -11.19 0.20
CA LEU A 49 6.69 -10.10 1.08
C LEU A 49 8.09 -9.56 0.73
N ASP A 50 9.01 -10.42 0.29
CA ASP A 50 10.35 -9.98 -0.13
C ASP A 50 10.29 -9.14 -1.41
N VAL A 51 9.44 -9.52 -2.37
CA VAL A 51 9.16 -8.70 -3.57
C VAL A 51 8.52 -7.36 -3.17
N ALA A 52 7.51 -7.39 -2.29
CA ALA A 52 6.85 -6.20 -1.79
C ALA A 52 7.80 -5.24 -1.09
N ARG A 53 8.78 -5.75 -0.33
CA ARG A 53 9.81 -4.93 0.34
C ARG A 53 10.79 -4.32 -0.64
N CYS A 54 11.16 -5.04 -1.69
CA CYS A 54 12.01 -4.50 -2.75
C CYS A 54 11.34 -3.33 -3.47
N GLY A 55 10.01 -3.37 -3.64
CA GLY A 55 9.25 -2.29 -4.26
C GLY A 55 9.64 -2.04 -5.73
N ILE A 56 10.27 -3.02 -6.39
CA ILE A 56 10.69 -2.94 -7.79
C ILE A 56 9.67 -3.69 -8.63
N TYR A 57 8.94 -2.95 -9.47
CA TYR A 57 7.92 -3.49 -10.37
C TYR A 57 8.26 -3.18 -11.83
N SER A 58 7.93 -4.12 -12.72
CA SER A 58 8.17 -3.96 -14.16
C SER A 58 7.27 -2.90 -14.77
N LEU A 59 7.83 -2.01 -15.59
CA LEU A 59 7.07 -1.02 -16.37
C LEU A 59 6.05 -1.66 -17.31
N ASN A 60 6.29 -2.89 -17.78
CA ASN A 60 5.35 -3.60 -18.65
C ASN A 60 4.01 -3.86 -17.95
N HIS A 61 3.98 -3.94 -16.62
CA HIS A 61 2.77 -4.15 -15.84
C HIS A 61 2.14 -2.85 -15.33
N MET A 62 2.83 -1.70 -15.47
CA MET A 62 2.32 -0.43 -14.97
C MET A 62 0.99 -0.03 -15.62
N GLN A 63 0.81 -0.28 -16.92
CA GLN A 63 -0.46 0.02 -17.58
C GLN A 63 -1.63 -0.71 -16.90
N THR A 64 -1.46 -2.01 -16.64
CA THR A 64 -2.45 -2.83 -15.94
C THR A 64 -2.70 -2.33 -14.51
N TYR A 65 -1.63 -2.02 -13.76
CA TYR A 65 -1.76 -1.48 -12.40
C TYR A 65 -2.47 -0.14 -12.36
N THR A 66 -2.17 0.77 -13.29
CA THR A 66 -2.87 2.05 -13.42
C THR A 66 -4.34 1.86 -13.76
N SER A 67 -4.67 0.93 -14.67
CA SER A 67 -6.07 0.61 -14.96
C SER A 67 -6.83 0.12 -13.74
N HIS A 68 -6.23 -0.74 -12.91
CA HIS A 68 -6.85 -1.21 -11.67
C HIS A 68 -7.01 -0.08 -10.64
N TYR A 69 -6.01 0.80 -10.52
CA TYR A 69 -6.05 1.96 -9.63
C TYR A 69 -7.17 2.94 -10.00
N VAL A 70 -7.33 3.25 -11.29
CA VAL A 70 -8.33 4.23 -11.78
C VAL A 70 -9.74 3.66 -11.80
N SER A 71 -9.89 2.34 -11.93
CA SER A 71 -11.20 1.68 -11.92
C SER A 71 -11.79 1.49 -10.51
N THR A 72 -11.01 1.77 -9.46
CA THR A 72 -11.44 1.68 -8.05
C THR A 72 -11.88 3.05 -7.55
#